data_AF-A0A951X310-F1
#
_entry.id   AF-A0A951X310-F1
#
_cell.length_a   1.000
_cell.length_b   1.000
_cell.length_c   1.000
_cell.angle_alpha   90.00
_cell.angle_beta   90.00
_cell.angle_gamma   90.00
#
_symmetry.space_group_name_H-M   'P 1'
#
loop_
_entity.id
_entity.type
_entity.pdbx_description
1 polymer ?
#
loop_
_entity_poly.entity_id
_entity_poly.type
_entity_poly.pdbx_seq_one_letter_code
_entity_poly.pdbx_strand_id
1 'polypeptide(L)'
;MSSRESGPILITGGAGFIGSHTVGAVQAAGFAVRVLDDLSTGAQANLPPAARLLVGSVTDRDVVAEAAAGCRAVLHLAAQVSVP
;
A
#
# COMPACT_ATOMS: atom_id res chain seq x y z
N MET A 1 -9.95 23.23 12.21
CA MET A 1 -9.34 21.88 12.08
C MET A 1 -8.60 21.83 10.76
N SER A 2 -7.27 21.82 10.82
CA SER A 2 -6.39 21.88 9.64
C SER A 2 -6.67 20.66 8.75
N SER A 3 -7.05 20.89 7.50
CA SER A 3 -7.13 19.87 6.45
C SER A 3 -5.77 19.22 6.31
N ARG A 4 -5.56 18.07 6.94
CA ARG A 4 -4.39 17.23 6.65
C ARG A 4 -4.50 16.87 5.17
N GLU A 5 -3.49 17.31 4.43
CA GLU A 5 -3.43 17.38 2.97
C GLU A 5 -4.10 16.22 2.26
N SER A 6 -4.97 16.56 1.31
CA SER A 6 -5.88 15.66 0.61
C SER A 6 -5.16 14.53 -0.13
N GLY A 7 -5.65 13.30 0.02
CA GLY A 7 -5.19 12.12 -0.72
C GLY A 7 -4.77 10.96 0.19
N PRO A 8 -4.98 9.69 -0.22
CA PRO A 8 -4.52 8.54 0.56
C PRO A 8 -2.99 8.42 0.55
N ILE A 9 -2.45 7.66 1.50
CA ILE A 9 -1.08 7.16 1.46
C ILE A 9 -1.08 5.84 0.67
N LEU A 10 -0.27 5.76 -0.38
CA LEU A 10 -0.02 4.50 -1.08
C LEU A 10 1.00 3.68 -0.30
N ILE A 11 0.69 2.41 -0.07
CA ILE A 11 1.63 1.43 0.49
C ILE A 11 1.82 0.31 -0.53
N THR A 12 3.02 0.20 -1.09
CA THR A 12 3.35 -0.96 -1.95
C THR A 12 3.85 -2.11 -1.10
N GLY A 13 3.58 -3.36 -1.47
CA GLY A 13 3.93 -4.52 -0.63
C GLY A 13 3.10 -4.58 0.66
N GLY A 14 1.93 -3.92 0.66
CA GLY A 14 1.11 -3.74 1.86
C GLY A 14 0.43 -5.01 2.36
N ALA A 15 0.37 -6.08 1.56
CA ALA A 15 -0.16 -7.38 2.00
C ALA A 15 0.94 -8.30 2.57
N GLY A 16 2.20 -7.88 2.53
CA GLY A 16 3.34 -8.58 3.17
C GLY A 16 3.40 -8.37 4.69
N PHE A 17 4.40 -8.98 5.34
CA PHE A 17 4.55 -8.96 6.80
C PHE A 17 4.64 -7.54 7.37
N ILE A 18 5.63 -6.74 6.97
CA ILE A 18 5.78 -5.35 7.44
C ILE A 18 4.68 -4.46 6.86
N GLY A 19 4.27 -4.73 5.62
CA GLY A 19 3.26 -3.96 4.91
C GLY A 19 1.91 -3.93 5.61
N SER A 20 1.39 -5.08 6.05
CA SER A 20 0.05 -5.19 6.63
C SER A 20 -0.07 -4.48 7.98
N HIS A 21 0.97 -4.59 8.81
CA HIS A 21 1.08 -3.82 10.05
C HIS A 21 1.18 -2.31 9.78
N THR A 22 1.91 -1.91 8.72
CA THR A 22 2.00 -0.50 8.32
C THR A 22 0.65 0.03 7.85
N VAL A 23 -0.12 -0.74 7.06
CA VAL A 23 -1.48 -0.39 6.65
C VAL A 23 -2.37 -0.12 7.87
N GLY A 24 -2.37 -1.03 8.85
CA GLY A 24 -3.14 -0.88 10.08
C GLY A 24 -2.72 0.36 10.88
N ALA A 25 -1.41 0.59 11.04
CA ALA A 25 -0.89 1.74 11.78
C ALA A 25 -1.24 3.09 11.12
N VAL A 26 -1.15 3.17 9.78
CA VAL A 26 -1.48 4.38 9.02
C VAL A 26 -2.98 4.69 9.09
N GLN A 27 -3.84 3.66 9.01
CA GLN A 27 -5.27 3.82 9.21
C GLN A 27 -5.61 4.26 10.64
N ALA A 28 -4.98 3.66 11.66
CA ALA A 28 -5.16 4.04 13.06
C ALA A 28 -4.72 5.49 13.34
N ALA A 29 -3.74 6.00 12.59
CA ALA A 29 -3.33 7.40 12.64
C ALA A 29 -4.30 8.38 11.94
N GLY A 30 -5.39 7.87 11.35
CA GLY A 30 -6.46 8.66 10.73
C GLY A 30 -6.22 8.99 9.26
N PHE A 31 -5.31 8.29 8.57
CA PHE A 31 -5.07 8.48 7.14
C PHE A 31 -5.80 7.44 6.30
N ALA A 32 -6.30 7.86 5.15
CA ALA A 32 -6.76 6.93 4.12
C ALA A 32 -5.54 6.18 3.52
N VAL A 33 -5.71 4.89 3.23
CA VAL A 33 -4.67 4.03 2.67
C VAL A 33 -5.14 3.40 1.37
N ARG A 34 -4.23 3.32 0.41
CA ARG A 34 -4.34 2.48 -0.79
C ARG A 34 -3.18 1.48 -0.77
N VAL A 35 -3.43 0.25 -1.18
CA VAL A 35 -2.40 -0.80 -1.22
C VAL A 35 -2.16 -1.23 -2.66
N LEU A 36 -0.90 -1.36 -3.04
CA LEU A 36 -0.46 -2.04 -4.26
C LEU A 36 0.36 -3.28 -3.86
N ASP A 37 -0.08 -4.47 -4.25
CA ASP A 37 0.62 -5.71 -3.90
C ASP A 37 0.40 -6.77 -5.00
N ASP A 38 1.43 -7.56 -5.31
CA ASP A 38 1.32 -8.64 -6.30
C ASP A 38 0.93 -9.98 -5.68
N LEU A 39 0.82 -10.05 -4.35
CA LEU A 39 0.49 -11.23 -3.56
C LEU A 39 1.46 -12.40 -3.77
N SER A 40 2.68 -12.12 -4.22
CA SER A 40 3.72 -13.15 -4.45
C SER A 40 4.14 -13.85 -3.15
N THR A 41 4.18 -13.11 -2.05
CA THR A 41 4.51 -13.62 -0.70
C THR A 41 3.53 -13.16 0.38
N GLY A 42 2.75 -12.11 0.11
CA GLY A 42 1.68 -11.60 0.96
C GLY A 42 0.34 -12.27 0.68
N ALA A 43 -0.66 -11.94 1.49
CA ALA A 43 -2.02 -12.42 1.29
C ALA A 43 -3.03 -11.30 1.56
N GLN A 44 -4.10 -11.21 0.76
CA GLN A 44 -5.17 -10.24 0.99
C GLN A 44 -5.77 -10.35 2.40
N ALA A 45 -5.81 -11.56 2.97
CA ALA A 45 -6.29 -11.80 4.33
C ALA A 45 -5.45 -11.10 5.43
N ASN A 46 -4.23 -10.66 5.12
CA ASN A 46 -3.41 -9.89 6.05
C ASN A 46 -3.90 -8.43 6.17
N LEU A 47 -4.70 -7.96 5.21
CA LEU A 47 -5.21 -6.60 5.19
C LEU A 47 -6.52 -6.49 5.98
N PRO A 48 -6.82 -5.32 6.57
CA PRO A 48 -8.14 -5.02 7.10
C PRO A 48 -9.22 -5.18 6.01
N PRO A 49 -10.44 -5.66 6.33
CA PRO A 49 -11.49 -5.90 5.32
C PRO A 49 -11.85 -4.69 4.46
N ALA A 50 -11.65 -3.47 4.97
CA ALA A 50 -11.92 -2.22 4.28
C ALA A 50 -10.72 -1.65 3.50
N ALA A 51 -9.58 -2.35 3.46
CA ALA A 51 -8.41 -1.90 2.72
C ALA A 51 -8.66 -1.90 1.21
N ARG A 52 -8.36 -0.77 0.55
CA ARG A 52 -8.43 -0.67 -0.91
C ARG A 52 -7.16 -1.26 -1.53
N LEU A 53 -7.21 -2.55 -1.86
CA LEU A 53 -6.14 -3.28 -2.53
C LEU A 53 -6.27 -3.17 -4.05
N LEU A 54 -5.17 -2.82 -4.71
CA LEU A 54 -4.94 -2.99 -6.13
C LEU A 54 -3.93 -4.12 -6.31
N VAL A 55 -4.33 -5.20 -6.98
CA VAL A 55 -3.46 -6.35 -7.23
C VAL A 55 -2.64 -6.09 -8.48
N GLY A 56 -1.31 -6.07 -8.35
CA GLY A 56 -0.40 -5.79 -9.45
C GLY A 56 1.05 -5.63 -9.00
N SER A 57 1.98 -5.68 -9.96
CA SER A 57 3.41 -5.57 -9.66
C SER A 57 3.89 -4.12 -9.69
N VAL A 58 4.83 -3.79 -8.80
CA VAL A 58 5.54 -2.49 -8.81
C VAL A 58 6.48 -2.32 -10.01
N THR A 59 6.72 -3.38 -10.78
CA THR A 59 7.52 -3.32 -12.02
C THR A 59 6.69 -2.89 -13.23
N ASP A 60 5.36 -2.90 -13.12
CA ASP A 60 4.45 -2.41 -14.14
C ASP A 60 4.22 -0.90 -13.95
N ARG A 61 4.69 -0.12 -14.92
CA ARG A 61 4.61 1.34 -14.90
C ARG A 61 3.18 1.86 -14.83
N ASP A 62 2.25 1.26 -15.55
CA ASP A 62 0.88 1.76 -15.66
C ASP A 62 0.10 1.45 -14.38
N VAL A 63 0.33 0.27 -13.81
CA VAL A 63 -0.17 -0.12 -12.49
C VAL A 63 0.33 0.83 -11.40
N VAL A 64 1.62 1.17 -11.41
CA VAL A 64 2.19 2.12 -10.44
C VAL A 64 1.59 3.52 -10.62
N ALA A 65 1.41 3.97 -11.86
CA ALA A 65 0.80 5.26 -12.16
C ALA A 65 -0.65 5.32 -11.66
N GLU A 66 -1.45 4.29 -11.89
CA GLU A 66 -2.81 4.17 -11.37
C GLU A 66 -2.83 4.16 -9.84
N ALA A 67 -1.97 3.34 -9.22
CA ALA A 67 -1.90 3.21 -7.77
C ALA A 67 -1.50 4.53 -7.11
N ALA A 68 -0.55 5.28 -7.68
CA ALA A 68 -0.05 6.54 -7.14
C ALA A 68 -0.97 7.74 -7.43
N ALA A 69 -1.90 7.63 -8.37
CA ALA A 69 -2.76 8.75 -8.78
C ALA A 69 -3.55 9.33 -7.59
N GLY A 70 -3.34 10.62 -7.32
CA GLY A 70 -4.00 11.35 -6.23
C GLY A 70 -3.55 10.96 -4.82
N CYS A 71 -2.51 10.13 -4.69
CA CYS A 71 -1.89 9.85 -3.40
C CYS A 71 -1.02 11.04 -2.96
N ARG A 72 -1.04 11.35 -1.68
CA ARG A 72 -0.23 12.44 -1.11
C ARG A 72 1.19 12.00 -0.73
N ALA A 73 1.38 10.69 -0.54
CA ALA A 73 2.63 10.08 -0.13
C ALA A 73 2.67 8.61 -0.56
N VAL A 74 3.88 8.06 -0.65
CA VAL A 74 4.14 6.65 -0.96
C VAL A 74 5.07 6.07 0.10
N LEU A 75 4.68 4.94 0.68
CA LEU A 75 5.54 4.06 1.48
C LEU A 75 5.83 2.82 0.63
N HIS A 76 7.07 2.68 0.19
CA HIS A 76 7.47 1.57 -0.68
C HIS A 76 8.01 0.40 0.15
N LEU A 77 7.20 -0.65 0.32
CA LEU A 77 7.54 -1.86 1.08
C LEU A 77 7.48 -3.14 0.23
N ALA A 78 7.49 -3.01 -1.10
CA ALA A 78 7.50 -4.12 -2.05
C ALA A 78 8.94 -4.64 -2.25
N ALA A 79 9.58 -5.09 -1.18
CA ALA A 79 10.94 -5.62 -1.20
C ALA A 79 10.95 -7.15 -1.12
N GLN A 80 11.95 -7.77 -1.75
CA GLN A 80 12.21 -9.20 -1.62
C GLN A 80 13.30 -9.44 -0.56
N VAL A 81 13.15 -10.51 0.24
CA VAL A 81 14.11 -10.88 1.31
C VAL A 81 15.47 -11.30 0.72
N SER A 82 15.47 -11.82 -0.50
CA SER A 82 16.67 -12.17 -1.25
C SER A 82 16.46 -11.83 -2.72
N VAL A 83 17.49 -11.27 -3.35
CA VAL A 83 17.58 -11.09 -4.80
C VAL A 83 18.74 -11.98 -5.25
N PRO A 84 18.52 -12.92 -6.21
CA PRO A 84 19.58 -13.81 -6.68
C PRO A 84 20.72 -13.08 -7.39
#